data_AF-A0A1Y5F8R8-F1
#
_entry.id   AF-A0A1Y5F8R8-F1
#
_cell.length_a   1.000
_cell.length_b   1.000
_cell.length_c   1.000
_cell.angle_alpha   90.00
_cell.angle_beta   90.00
_cell.angle_gamma   90.00
#
_symmetry.space_group_name_H-M   'P 1'
#
loop_
_entity.id
_entity.type
_entity.pdbx_description
1 polymer ?
#
loop_
_entity_poly.entity_id
_entity_poly.type
_entity_poly.pdbx_seq_one_letter_code
_entity_poly.pdbx_strand_id
1 'polypeptide(L)'
;MCAIVWLPFSISDGEDFHIIKEKMKARGTSSFHHLESFGSTLLHARFSTNGMSDQLQPKSVGEMSFCFNGQLNNWQAGEVDTLAEVFCETTLAKIETLPFKNIGTFSLIVRFKDGIFAMRDPFGRRPLYLLEKEEHSLITSEPFMVNHFGEGRVSELRPGEWVKLSSMGVVTKRGRIESEVKTCFLENAYFMNKETRVLGVELASSRELLGELLGQKLRGISGEVVPIPDGAFDFANGLAQVIGRAVLPIIKKNQFRTFIERTNRAEKIKAKYEVVGKVPREIILVDDSLVSGSTVAYLTKLLKQHGAERVTIAIGSPRIISPCVQGMGFINPNDIYHSSQNVQRNWDDEFFLEVSDYQDVFQTRFCADCIT
;
A
#
# COMPACT_ATOMS: atom_id res chain seq x y z
N MET A 1 -13.67 13.56 -3.12
CA MET A 1 -13.40 12.21 -2.59
C MET A 1 -14.28 11.96 -1.35
N CYS A 2 -15.34 11.15 -1.43
CA CYS A 2 -16.06 10.62 -0.27
C CYS A 2 -15.85 9.11 -0.29
N ALA A 3 -14.85 8.61 0.43
CA ALA A 3 -14.81 7.19 0.78
C ALA A 3 -15.58 7.05 2.10
N ILE A 4 -16.56 6.14 2.16
CA ILE A 4 -16.99 5.61 3.45
C ILE A 4 -15.83 4.74 3.89
N VAL A 5 -15.04 5.24 4.83
CA VAL A 5 -13.92 4.51 5.41
C VAL A 5 -14.38 4.16 6.82
N TRP A 6 -14.39 2.89 7.14
CA TRP A 6 -14.47 2.50 8.54
C TRP A 6 -13.18 3.00 9.19
N LEU A 7 -13.30 4.04 10.01
CA LEU A 7 -12.22 4.63 10.80
C LEU A 7 -12.50 4.38 12.27
N PRO A 8 -12.39 3.13 12.74
CA PRO A 8 -12.31 2.84 14.17
C PRO A 8 -11.06 3.50 14.78
N PHE A 9 -11.20 4.05 15.98
CA PHE A 9 -10.10 4.63 16.75
C PHE A 9 -10.26 4.36 18.25
N SER A 10 -9.14 4.38 18.97
CA SER A 10 -9.09 4.32 20.43
C SER A 10 -8.34 5.53 20.98
N ILE A 11 -8.78 6.03 22.14
CA ILE A 11 -8.29 7.28 22.74
C ILE A 11 -7.98 7.11 24.25
N SER A 12 -6.96 7.81 24.78
CA SER A 12 -6.75 8.05 26.22
C SER A 12 -6.54 9.53 26.47
N ASP A 13 -7.11 10.01 27.56
CA ASP A 13 -6.70 11.27 28.21
C ASP A 13 -5.51 11.09 29.17
N GLY A 14 -5.16 9.85 29.51
CA GLY A 14 -4.09 9.51 30.47
C GLY A 14 -4.63 8.96 31.79
N GLU A 15 -5.93 9.11 32.05
CA GLU A 15 -6.63 8.56 33.21
C GLU A 15 -7.56 7.41 32.81
N ASP A 16 -8.35 7.60 31.76
CA ASP A 16 -9.35 6.69 31.23
C ASP A 16 -9.05 6.22 29.79
N PHE A 17 -9.70 5.12 29.42
CA PHE A 17 -9.56 4.45 28.12
C PHE A 17 -10.90 4.42 27.37
N HIS A 18 -10.92 4.97 26.16
CA HIS A 18 -12.12 5.04 25.32
C HIS A 18 -11.92 4.36 23.96
N ILE A 19 -12.93 3.61 23.51
CA ILE A 19 -12.98 3.00 22.18
C ILE A 19 -14.18 3.57 21.43
N ILE A 20 -13.95 4.12 20.23
CA ILE A 20 -15.01 4.57 19.34
C ILE A 20 -14.87 3.85 18.00
N LYS A 21 -15.86 3.04 17.64
CA LYS A 21 -15.93 2.30 16.37
C LYS A 21 -17.07 2.84 15.52
N GLU A 22 -16.84 3.96 14.85
CA GLU A 22 -17.87 4.60 14.01
C GLU A 22 -17.66 4.36 12.51
N LYS A 23 -18.78 4.25 11.78
CA LYS A 23 -18.82 4.30 10.31
C LYS A 23 -18.67 5.76 9.86
N MET A 24 -17.47 6.17 9.45
CA MET A 24 -17.26 7.54 9.02
C MET A 24 -17.26 7.69 7.49
N LYS A 25 -17.91 8.75 7.00
CA LYS A 25 -17.68 9.27 5.64
C LYS A 25 -16.47 10.20 5.71
N ALA A 26 -15.45 10.02 4.87
CA ALA A 26 -14.21 10.81 4.85
C ALA A 26 -14.38 12.34 4.62
N ARG A 27 -15.61 12.86 4.48
CA ARG A 27 -15.93 14.30 4.40
C ARG A 27 -16.95 14.77 5.43
N GLY A 28 -17.38 13.92 6.35
CA GLY A 28 -18.22 14.36 7.47
C GLY A 28 -17.33 15.04 8.51
N THR A 29 -17.37 16.37 8.57
CA THR A 29 -16.87 17.18 9.70
C THR A 29 -17.70 16.99 10.97
N SER A 30 -18.48 15.91 11.09
CA SER A 30 -19.20 15.58 12.30
C SER A 30 -18.21 15.06 13.34
N SER A 31 -17.83 15.99 14.22
CA SER A 31 -17.38 15.82 15.61
C SER A 31 -16.01 15.18 15.86
N PHE A 32 -14.94 15.77 15.32
CA PHE A 32 -13.63 15.72 16.00
C PHE A 32 -13.52 16.71 17.17
N HIS A 33 -14.57 17.49 17.47
CA HIS A 33 -14.63 18.43 18.58
C HIS A 33 -14.43 17.81 19.97
N HIS A 34 -14.41 16.47 20.08
CA HIS A 34 -14.10 15.77 21.32
C HIS A 34 -12.63 15.33 21.41
N LEU A 35 -11.81 15.46 20.35
CA LEU A 35 -10.43 14.96 20.34
C LEU A 35 -9.40 15.86 21.03
N GLU A 36 -9.78 17.10 21.37
CA GLU A 36 -8.84 18.14 21.82
C GLU A 36 -8.31 17.91 23.25
N SER A 37 -8.77 16.88 23.97
CA SER A 37 -8.47 16.64 25.38
C SER A 37 -7.70 15.33 25.67
N PHE A 38 -7.03 14.74 24.68
CA PHE A 38 -6.48 13.38 24.82
C PHE A 38 -4.95 13.28 24.66
N GLY A 39 -4.29 12.60 25.61
CA GLY A 39 -2.83 12.40 25.64
C GLY A 39 -2.28 11.41 24.60
N SER A 40 -3.07 10.46 24.09
CA SER A 40 -2.68 9.61 22.95
C SER A 40 -3.88 9.02 22.20
N THR A 41 -3.76 8.87 20.87
CA THR A 41 -4.82 8.36 19.98
C THR A 41 -4.25 7.33 18.99
N LEU A 42 -5.00 6.25 18.75
CA LEU A 42 -4.69 5.23 17.75
C LEU A 42 -5.85 5.11 16.75
N LEU A 43 -5.53 5.22 15.45
CA LEU A 43 -6.50 5.14 14.37
C LEU A 43 -6.06 4.10 13.35
N HIS A 44 -7.00 3.33 12.81
CA HIS A 44 -6.72 2.33 11.78
C HIS A 44 -7.76 2.40 10.65
N ALA A 45 -7.27 2.59 9.43
CA ALA A 45 -8.07 2.49 8.22
C ALA A 45 -7.91 1.08 7.62
N ARG A 46 -9.01 0.34 7.49
CA ARG A 46 -8.96 -1.04 7.01
C ARG A 46 -9.17 -1.15 5.50
N PHE A 47 -8.24 -1.82 4.83
CA PHE A 47 -8.49 -2.46 3.53
C PHE A 47 -8.98 -3.90 3.76
N SER A 48 -10.06 -4.30 3.08
CA SER A 48 -10.61 -5.65 3.24
C SER A 48 -9.68 -6.67 2.60
N THR A 49 -8.93 -7.39 3.43
CA THR A 49 -8.21 -8.61 3.07
C THR A 49 -9.06 -9.81 3.52
N ASN A 50 -9.28 -10.77 2.62
CA ASN A 50 -9.89 -12.08 2.89
C ASN A 50 -11.37 -12.11 3.34
N GLY A 51 -12.21 -11.14 2.95
CA GLY A 51 -13.65 -11.21 3.24
C GLY A 51 -14.02 -11.10 4.73
N MET A 52 -13.05 -10.81 5.60
CA MET A 52 -13.24 -10.66 7.04
C MET A 52 -13.76 -9.26 7.41
N SER A 53 -14.84 -8.79 6.78
CA SER A 53 -15.37 -7.41 6.91
C SER A 53 -15.65 -6.96 8.34
N ASP A 54 -15.83 -7.89 9.27
CA ASP A 54 -16.47 -7.60 10.56
C ASP A 54 -15.46 -7.39 11.71
N GLN A 55 -14.17 -7.60 11.46
CA GLN A 55 -13.13 -7.47 12.49
C GLN A 55 -12.37 -6.14 12.42
N LEU A 56 -13.04 -5.06 12.78
CA LEU A 56 -12.42 -3.74 12.88
C LEU A 56 -11.31 -3.72 13.94
N GLN A 57 -10.14 -3.18 13.58
CA GLN A 57 -9.06 -2.78 14.49
C GLN A 57 -9.15 -1.25 14.66
N PRO A 58 -8.81 -0.62 15.80
CA PRO A 58 -8.01 -1.19 16.88
C PRO A 58 -8.74 -2.27 17.69
N LYS A 59 -7.98 -3.25 18.15
CA LYS A 59 -8.40 -4.26 19.12
C LYS A 59 -7.90 -3.86 20.49
N SER A 60 -8.57 -4.30 21.55
CA SER A 60 -8.27 -3.88 22.93
C SER A 60 -8.22 -5.07 23.88
N VAL A 61 -7.23 -5.05 24.78
CA VAL A 61 -7.04 -6.03 25.85
C VAL A 61 -6.61 -5.26 27.10
N GLY A 62 -7.43 -5.29 28.16
CA GLY A 62 -7.21 -4.45 29.34
C GLY A 62 -7.13 -2.95 29.00
N GLU A 63 -6.12 -2.26 29.52
CA GLU A 63 -5.85 -0.83 29.25
C GLU A 63 -4.97 -0.61 27.99
N MET A 64 -4.97 -1.57 27.06
CA MET A 64 -4.20 -1.49 25.82
C MET A 64 -5.09 -1.55 24.59
N SER A 65 -4.63 -0.93 23.51
CA SER A 65 -5.15 -1.17 22.16
C SER A 65 -4.05 -1.35 21.15
N PHE A 66 -4.31 -2.07 20.08
CA PHE A 66 -3.34 -2.23 19.00
C PHE A 66 -4.01 -2.29 17.64
N CYS A 67 -3.24 -1.93 16.62
CA CYS A 67 -3.54 -2.16 15.23
C CYS A 67 -2.28 -2.57 14.47
N PHE A 68 -2.44 -3.32 13.38
CA PHE A 68 -1.34 -3.70 12.51
C PHE A 68 -1.75 -3.71 11.04
N ASN A 69 -0.80 -3.36 10.18
CA ASN A 69 -0.88 -3.57 8.74
C ASN A 69 0.00 -4.76 8.36
N GLY A 70 -0.57 -5.81 7.76
CA GLY A 70 0.16 -6.97 7.27
C GLY A 70 -0.63 -8.28 7.40
N GLN A 71 0.09 -9.40 7.49
CA GLN A 71 -0.46 -10.74 7.68
C GLN A 71 0.38 -11.49 8.71
N LEU A 72 -0.28 -12.01 9.73
CA LEU A 72 0.33 -12.82 10.77
C LEU A 72 0.23 -14.31 10.39
N ASN A 73 1.30 -15.07 10.65
CA ASN A 73 1.37 -16.50 10.37
C ASN A 73 0.48 -17.26 11.37
N ASN A 74 -0.22 -18.30 10.90
CA ASN A 74 -1.16 -19.13 11.68
C ASN A 74 -2.36 -18.37 12.26
N TRP A 75 -2.60 -17.13 11.88
CA TRP A 75 -3.72 -16.31 12.35
C TRP A 75 -5.07 -16.85 11.86
N GLN A 76 -5.81 -17.51 12.74
CA GLN A 76 -7.25 -17.76 12.53
C GLN A 76 -8.06 -16.57 13.06
N ALA A 77 -9.22 -16.30 12.44
CA ALA A 77 -10.09 -15.17 12.80
C ALA A 77 -10.49 -15.09 14.29
N GLY A 78 -10.33 -16.16 15.08
CA GLY A 78 -10.61 -16.18 16.52
C GLY A 78 -9.41 -15.91 17.44
N GLU A 79 -8.18 -15.82 16.93
CA GLU A 79 -6.95 -15.76 17.74
C GLU A 79 -6.39 -14.33 17.89
N VAL A 80 -7.28 -13.34 17.81
CA VAL A 80 -6.94 -11.93 18.02
C VAL A 80 -6.31 -11.71 19.38
N ASP A 81 -6.74 -12.49 20.37
CA ASP A 81 -6.32 -12.38 21.77
C ASP A 81 -4.89 -12.91 21.97
N THR A 82 -4.43 -13.92 21.22
CA THR A 82 -3.11 -14.54 21.46
C THR A 82 -1.93 -13.65 21.10
N LEU A 83 -1.95 -12.95 19.95
CA LEU A 83 -0.89 -11.96 19.67
C LEU A 83 -1.12 -10.64 20.38
N ALA A 84 -2.38 -10.27 20.67
CA ALA A 84 -2.64 -9.15 21.56
C ALA A 84 -1.95 -9.41 22.89
N GLU A 85 -2.20 -10.54 23.55
CA GLU A 85 -1.55 -11.01 24.77
C GLU A 85 -0.03 -11.05 24.61
N VAL A 86 0.51 -11.65 23.55
CA VAL A 86 1.97 -11.65 23.32
C VAL A 86 2.51 -10.23 23.21
N PHE A 87 1.92 -9.32 22.44
CA PHE A 87 2.43 -7.95 22.29
C PHE A 87 2.14 -7.05 23.51
N CYS A 88 1.06 -7.33 24.25
CA CYS A 88 0.58 -6.58 25.40
C CYS A 88 1.26 -6.99 26.71
N GLU A 89 1.59 -8.27 26.90
CA GLU A 89 2.27 -8.78 28.11
C GLU A 89 3.80 -8.79 27.99
N THR A 90 4.33 -8.49 26.80
CA THR A 90 5.76 -8.51 26.52
C THR A 90 6.40 -7.18 26.95
N THR A 91 7.20 -7.25 28.01
CA THR A 91 8.10 -6.16 28.40
C THR A 91 9.13 -5.89 27.31
N LEU A 92 9.70 -4.68 27.24
CA LEU A 92 10.73 -4.34 26.23
C LEU A 92 11.89 -5.33 26.16
N ALA A 93 12.25 -5.97 27.29
CA ALA A 93 13.29 -7.00 27.33
C ALA A 93 12.86 -8.32 26.67
N LYS A 94 11.56 -8.67 26.72
CA LYS A 94 11.01 -9.85 26.05
C LYS A 94 10.89 -9.64 24.54
N ILE A 95 10.65 -8.42 24.06
CA ILE A 95 10.55 -8.08 22.63
C ILE A 95 11.81 -8.57 21.88
N GLU A 96 12.99 -8.24 22.37
CA GLU A 96 14.25 -8.64 21.72
C GLU A 96 14.45 -10.17 21.66
N THR A 97 13.73 -10.94 22.49
CA THR A 97 13.81 -12.41 22.56
C THR A 97 12.70 -13.15 21.81
N LEU A 98 11.66 -12.45 21.36
CA LEU A 98 10.54 -13.08 20.67
C LEU A 98 10.94 -13.52 19.25
N PRO A 99 10.44 -14.67 18.77
CA PRO A 99 10.75 -15.19 17.43
C PRO A 99 9.93 -14.46 16.35
N PHE A 100 10.09 -13.13 16.25
CA PHE A 100 9.30 -12.27 15.35
C PHE A 100 9.38 -12.64 13.87
N LYS A 101 10.45 -13.31 13.44
CA LYS A 101 10.56 -13.88 12.07
C LYS A 101 9.45 -14.89 11.76
N ASN A 102 8.94 -15.58 12.78
CA ASN A 102 7.91 -16.61 12.66
C ASN A 102 6.49 -16.05 12.85
N ILE A 103 6.35 -14.81 13.34
CA ILE A 103 5.06 -14.16 13.61
C ILE A 103 4.37 -13.69 12.33
N GLY A 104 5.14 -13.33 11.29
CA GLY A 104 4.61 -12.94 9.98
C GLY A 104 5.11 -11.57 9.53
N THR A 105 4.28 -10.88 8.76
CA THR A 105 4.54 -9.56 8.19
C THR A 105 3.65 -8.53 8.87
N PHE A 106 4.23 -7.48 9.43
CA PHE A 106 3.46 -6.47 10.15
C PHE A 106 4.21 -5.14 10.28
N SER A 107 3.46 -4.05 10.19
CA SER A 107 3.74 -2.82 10.92
C SER A 107 2.72 -2.75 12.05
N LEU A 108 3.18 -2.82 13.30
CA LEU A 108 2.36 -2.86 14.50
C LEU A 108 2.44 -1.53 15.23
N ILE A 109 1.30 -1.06 15.73
CA ILE A 109 1.21 0.03 16.69
C ILE A 109 0.36 -0.44 17.88
N VAL A 110 0.91 -0.31 19.08
CA VAL A 110 0.26 -0.62 20.35
C VAL A 110 0.20 0.68 21.15
N ARG A 111 -0.95 0.98 21.73
CA ARG A 111 -1.17 2.08 22.66
C ARG A 111 -1.43 1.53 24.05
N PHE A 112 -0.76 2.12 25.03
CA PHE A 112 -0.92 1.91 26.46
C PHE A 112 -1.48 3.18 27.11
N LYS A 113 -1.77 3.13 28.40
CA LYS A 113 -2.16 4.30 29.20
C LYS A 113 -1.12 5.43 29.15
N ASP A 114 0.17 5.07 29.23
CA ASP A 114 1.30 5.98 29.38
C ASP A 114 2.06 6.27 28.07
N GLY A 115 1.61 5.75 26.93
CA GLY A 115 2.33 5.94 25.67
C GLY A 115 1.95 5.02 24.51
N ILE A 116 2.81 5.00 23.50
CA ILE A 116 2.66 4.22 22.26
C ILE A 116 3.93 3.39 22.05
N PHE A 117 3.80 2.14 21.63
CA PHE A 117 4.86 1.33 21.06
C PHE A 117 4.55 1.09 19.59
N ALA A 118 5.57 1.09 18.74
CA ALA A 118 5.41 0.65 17.37
C ALA A 118 6.62 -0.15 16.91
N MET A 119 6.37 -1.10 16.02
CA MET A 119 7.39 -2.01 15.53
C MET A 119 7.12 -2.40 14.09
N ARG A 120 8.20 -2.47 13.32
CA ARG A 120 8.21 -3.08 11.99
C ARG A 120 8.69 -4.52 12.08
N ASP A 121 8.11 -5.41 11.29
CA ASP A 121 8.58 -6.79 11.19
C ASP A 121 10.06 -6.86 10.80
N PRO A 122 10.80 -7.93 11.16
CA PRO A 122 12.24 -8.03 10.89
C PRO A 122 12.62 -7.87 9.41
N PHE A 123 11.74 -8.24 8.48
CA PHE A 123 12.01 -8.12 7.04
C PHE A 123 11.67 -6.73 6.48
N GLY A 124 10.86 -5.96 7.20
CA GLY A 124 10.43 -4.62 6.80
C GLY A 124 9.58 -4.60 5.54
N ARG A 125 8.66 -5.57 5.42
CA ARG A 125 7.79 -5.68 4.23
C ARG A 125 6.76 -4.57 4.17
N ARG A 126 6.26 -4.13 5.33
CA ARG A 126 5.26 -3.07 5.46
C ARG A 126 5.88 -1.75 5.91
N PRO A 127 5.43 -0.62 5.38
CA PRO A 127 5.95 0.70 5.76
C PRO A 127 5.51 1.09 7.18
N LEU A 128 6.39 1.80 7.88
CA LEU A 128 6.08 2.43 9.17
C LEU A 128 7.03 3.60 9.38
N TYR A 129 6.50 4.76 9.72
CA TYR A 129 7.23 6.00 9.86
C TYR A 129 6.95 6.62 11.21
N LEU A 130 7.98 7.18 11.82
CA LEU A 130 7.91 8.08 12.97
C LEU A 130 8.07 9.51 12.49
N LEU A 131 7.16 10.36 12.93
CA LEU A 131 7.17 11.78 12.67
C LEU A 131 7.26 12.50 14.00
N GLU A 132 8.26 13.36 14.13
CA GLU A 132 8.55 14.11 15.34
C GLU A 132 8.35 15.59 15.08
N LYS A 133 7.50 16.22 15.89
CA LYS A 133 7.33 17.67 16.02
C LYS A 133 7.70 18.09 17.44
N GLU A 134 7.86 19.39 17.67
CA GLU A 134 8.29 19.92 18.97
C GLU A 134 7.43 19.43 20.15
N GLU A 135 6.10 19.38 19.97
CA GLU A 135 5.16 19.03 21.04
C GLU A 135 4.46 17.67 20.84
N HIS A 136 4.56 17.07 19.65
CA HIS A 136 3.80 15.88 19.29
C HIS A 136 4.61 14.91 18.43
N SER A 137 4.32 13.62 18.54
CA SER A 137 4.87 12.59 17.67
C SER A 137 3.74 11.77 17.04
N LEU A 138 3.91 11.37 15.79
CA LEU A 138 2.96 10.55 15.04
C LEU A 138 3.65 9.31 14.49
N ILE A 139 2.94 8.18 14.51
CA ILE A 139 3.36 6.96 13.84
C ILE A 139 2.33 6.63 12.75
N THR A 140 2.80 6.41 11.52
CA THR A 140 1.94 6.21 10.35
C THR A 140 2.57 5.27 9.33
N SER A 141 1.74 4.56 8.56
CA SER A 141 2.19 3.80 7.39
C SER A 141 2.43 4.69 6.16
N GLU A 142 1.79 5.87 6.09
CA GLU A 142 1.90 6.81 4.98
C GLU A 142 2.28 8.21 5.50
N PRO A 143 3.53 8.66 5.32
CA PRO A 143 4.03 9.91 5.90
C PRO A 143 3.63 11.14 5.07
N PHE A 144 3.23 10.95 3.80
CA PHE A 144 2.96 12.03 2.85
C PHE A 144 1.97 13.08 3.38
N MET A 145 0.92 12.64 4.08
CA MET A 145 -0.09 13.54 4.62
C MET A 145 0.50 14.57 5.58
N VAL A 146 1.64 14.30 6.21
CA VAL A 146 2.22 15.21 7.20
C VAL A 146 3.05 16.33 6.58
N ASN A 147 3.59 16.15 5.37
CA ASN A 147 4.18 17.25 4.62
C ASN A 147 3.16 18.38 4.37
N HIS A 148 1.86 18.07 4.37
CA HIS A 148 0.77 19.06 4.26
C HIS A 148 0.43 19.77 5.58
N PHE A 149 0.82 19.22 6.74
CA PHE A 149 0.50 19.75 8.07
C PHE A 149 1.67 20.51 8.73
N GLY A 150 2.67 20.94 7.96
CA GLY A 150 3.78 21.77 8.44
C GLY A 150 5.02 21.00 8.93
N GLU A 151 5.98 21.74 9.46
CA GLU A 151 7.34 21.29 9.79
C GLU A 151 7.37 20.14 10.83
N GLY A 152 8.24 19.16 10.59
CA GLY A 152 8.46 17.99 11.44
C GLY A 152 9.47 17.04 10.81
N ARG A 153 10.22 16.30 11.63
CA ARG A 153 11.18 15.30 11.14
C ARG A 153 10.46 13.99 10.85
N VAL A 154 10.51 13.54 9.60
CA VAL A 154 10.00 12.22 9.19
C VAL A 154 11.15 11.22 9.13
N SER A 155 10.98 10.06 9.77
CA SER A 155 11.94 8.95 9.72
C SER A 155 11.22 7.62 9.48
N GLU A 156 11.70 6.84 8.51
CA GLU A 156 11.23 5.46 8.30
C GLU A 156 11.83 4.55 9.38
N LEU A 157 11.00 3.70 10.00
CA LEU A 157 11.48 2.65 10.88
C LEU A 157 12.16 1.58 10.03
N ARG A 158 13.40 1.23 10.38
CA ARG A 158 14.15 0.17 9.70
C ARG A 158 13.50 -1.20 9.91
N PRO A 159 13.79 -2.19 9.04
CA PRO A 159 13.40 -3.57 9.27
C PRO A 159 13.82 -4.06 10.67
N GLY A 160 12.85 -4.56 11.44
CA GLY A 160 13.00 -4.99 12.83
C GLY A 160 13.15 -3.89 13.87
N GLU A 161 13.11 -2.61 13.48
CA GLU A 161 13.16 -1.47 14.40
C GLU A 161 11.83 -1.31 15.14
N TRP A 162 11.94 -0.94 16.40
CA TRP A 162 10.81 -0.56 17.23
C TRP A 162 11.10 0.73 17.99
N VAL A 163 10.02 1.43 18.37
CA VAL A 163 10.06 2.69 19.12
C VAL A 163 8.99 2.68 20.21
N LYS A 164 9.31 3.27 21.37
CA LYS A 164 8.33 3.64 22.40
C LYS A 164 8.27 5.16 22.52
N LEU A 165 7.05 5.70 22.56
CA LEU A 165 6.73 7.09 22.83
C LEU A 165 6.01 7.13 24.19
N SER A 166 6.35 8.09 25.05
CA SER A 166 5.65 8.34 26.31
C SER A 166 4.89 9.66 26.26
N SER A 167 4.01 9.88 27.23
CA SER A 167 3.28 11.15 27.42
C SER A 167 4.17 12.38 27.66
N MET A 168 5.44 12.21 28.03
CA MET A 168 6.39 13.32 28.28
C MET A 168 7.24 13.70 27.06
N GLY A 169 6.95 13.17 25.87
CA GLY A 169 7.75 13.43 24.67
C GLY A 169 9.03 12.60 24.65
N VAL A 170 8.98 11.51 23.89
CA VAL A 170 10.11 10.68 23.45
C VAL A 170 10.99 10.05 24.56
N VAL A 171 10.62 8.84 25.02
CA VAL A 171 11.57 7.92 25.69
C VAL A 171 12.08 6.90 24.67
N THR A 172 13.18 7.27 24.01
CA THR A 172 13.84 6.52 22.92
C THR A 172 14.60 5.30 23.44
N LYS A 173 13.94 4.16 23.67
CA LYS A 173 14.64 2.88 23.46
C LYS A 173 14.34 2.46 22.02
N ARG A 174 15.39 2.46 21.19
CA ARG A 174 15.38 1.84 19.86
C ARG A 174 16.13 0.54 19.99
N GLY A 175 15.47 -0.56 19.67
CA GLY A 175 16.11 -1.84 19.44
C GLY A 175 15.89 -2.26 18.00
N ARG A 176 16.69 -3.22 17.54
CA ARG A 176 16.53 -3.75 16.19
C ARG A 176 16.78 -5.25 16.19
N ILE A 177 15.90 -5.97 15.55
CA ILE A 177 16.10 -7.39 15.25
C ILE A 177 16.74 -7.49 13.88
N GLU A 178 17.98 -7.97 13.83
CA GLU A 178 18.68 -8.12 12.56
C GLU A 178 18.06 -9.22 11.70
N SER A 179 17.80 -8.86 10.45
CA SER A 179 17.28 -9.75 9.45
C SER A 179 17.64 -9.24 8.06
N GLU A 180 17.50 -10.13 7.09
CA GLU A 180 17.49 -9.78 5.69
C GLU A 180 16.30 -8.83 5.41
N VAL A 181 16.57 -7.72 4.72
CA VAL A 181 15.53 -6.81 4.24
C VAL A 181 14.79 -7.47 3.09
N LYS A 182 13.45 -7.47 3.11
CA LYS A 182 12.63 -7.99 2.01
C LYS A 182 11.43 -7.08 1.80
N THR A 183 11.66 -5.81 1.44
CA THR A 183 10.58 -4.83 1.25
C THR A 183 9.60 -5.30 0.17
N CYS A 184 8.31 -4.96 0.31
CA CYS A 184 7.32 -5.31 -0.70
C CYS A 184 7.42 -4.38 -1.90
N PHE A 185 7.63 -4.93 -3.11
CA PHE A 185 7.69 -4.11 -4.33
C PHE A 185 6.34 -3.47 -4.66
N LEU A 186 5.21 -4.09 -4.29
CA LEU A 186 3.87 -3.53 -4.52
C LEU A 186 3.56 -2.31 -3.66
N GLU A 187 4.14 -2.22 -2.47
CA GLU A 187 4.07 -0.99 -1.67
C GLU A 187 4.66 0.17 -2.49
N ASN A 188 5.82 -0.06 -3.09
CA ASN A 188 6.52 0.94 -3.91
C ASN A 188 5.84 1.18 -5.26
N ALA A 189 5.35 0.14 -5.93
CA ALA A 189 4.74 0.26 -7.26
C ALA A 189 3.38 0.98 -7.22
N TYR A 190 2.55 0.64 -6.23
CA TYR A 190 1.11 0.98 -6.27
C TYR A 190 0.57 1.64 -4.99
N PHE A 191 0.86 1.10 -3.80
CA PHE A 191 0.15 1.52 -2.58
C PHE A 191 0.64 2.85 -2.01
N MET A 192 1.95 3.03 -1.92
CA MET A 192 2.56 4.23 -1.36
C MET A 192 2.31 5.42 -2.29
N ASN A 193 2.08 6.60 -1.69
CA ASN A 193 2.01 7.82 -2.46
C ASN A 193 3.39 8.11 -3.09
N LYS A 194 3.40 8.57 -4.35
CA LYS A 194 4.63 8.88 -5.08
C LYS A 194 5.49 9.97 -4.42
N GLU A 195 4.87 10.83 -3.63
CA GLU A 195 5.54 11.90 -2.89
C GLU A 195 6.20 11.40 -1.58
N THR A 196 6.05 10.12 -1.24
CA THR A 196 6.72 9.51 -0.09
C THR A 196 8.17 9.12 -0.43
N ARG A 197 9.07 9.24 0.55
CA ARG A 197 10.41 8.64 0.49
C ARG A 197 10.39 7.25 1.13
N VAL A 198 10.80 6.23 0.38
CA VAL A 198 10.91 4.85 0.86
C VAL A 198 12.36 4.42 0.75
N LEU A 199 12.93 3.82 1.80
CA LEU A 199 14.34 3.41 1.87
C LEU A 199 15.31 4.58 1.56
N GLY A 200 14.91 5.79 1.95
CA GLY A 200 15.68 7.02 1.74
C GLY A 200 15.58 7.64 0.33
N VAL A 201 14.93 6.98 -0.63
CA VAL A 201 14.77 7.49 -2.01
C VAL A 201 13.36 8.00 -2.28
N GLU A 202 13.22 9.01 -3.13
CA GLU A 202 11.93 9.55 -3.53
C GLU A 202 11.21 8.59 -4.48
N LEU A 203 9.96 8.24 -4.16
CA LEU A 203 9.27 7.19 -4.87
C LEU A 203 8.89 7.57 -6.30
N ALA A 204 8.52 8.84 -6.55
CA ALA A 204 8.26 9.34 -7.90
C ALA A 204 9.48 9.15 -8.83
N SER A 205 10.65 9.62 -8.41
CA SER A 205 11.90 9.45 -9.17
C SER A 205 12.27 7.98 -9.34
N SER A 206 12.10 7.14 -8.31
CA SER A 206 12.35 5.70 -8.43
C SER A 206 11.42 5.03 -9.45
N ARG A 207 10.14 5.41 -9.51
CA ARG A 207 9.18 4.89 -10.51
C ARG A 207 9.53 5.33 -11.92
N GLU A 208 10.04 6.54 -12.09
CA GLU A 208 10.54 7.03 -13.38
C GLU A 208 11.77 6.23 -13.84
N LEU A 209 12.76 6.01 -12.96
CA LEU A 209 13.93 5.16 -13.26
C LEU A 209 13.53 3.72 -13.61
N LEU A 210 12.57 3.15 -12.88
CA LEU A 210 11.99 1.86 -13.21
C LEU A 210 11.29 1.88 -14.58
N GLY A 211 10.61 2.98 -14.91
CA GLY A 211 10.07 3.25 -16.24
C GLY A 211 11.14 3.24 -17.33
N GLU A 212 12.31 3.85 -17.08
CA GLU A 212 13.42 3.82 -18.02
C GLU A 212 13.92 2.38 -18.26
N LEU A 213 14.07 1.58 -17.21
CA LEU A 213 14.44 0.16 -17.34
C LEU A 213 13.39 -0.62 -18.15
N LEU A 214 12.10 -0.33 -17.95
CA LEU A 214 11.04 -0.91 -18.75
C LEU A 214 11.16 -0.47 -20.22
N GLY A 215 11.43 0.81 -20.48
CA GLY A 215 11.69 1.34 -21.82
C GLY A 215 12.88 0.69 -22.52
N GLN A 216 13.93 0.31 -21.77
CA GLN A 216 15.06 -0.44 -22.33
C GLN A 216 14.61 -1.82 -22.84
N LYS A 217 13.72 -2.51 -22.11
CA LYS A 217 13.13 -3.81 -22.51
C LYS A 217 12.21 -3.67 -23.73
N LEU A 218 11.56 -2.52 -23.91
CA LEU A 218 10.66 -2.23 -25.03
C LEU A 218 11.32 -1.52 -26.21
N ARG A 219 12.66 -1.38 -26.24
CA ARG A 219 13.35 -0.76 -27.39
C ARG A 219 13.00 -1.47 -28.69
N GLY A 220 12.52 -0.72 -29.67
CA GLY A 220 12.10 -1.23 -30.98
C GLY A 220 10.63 -1.65 -31.07
N ILE A 221 9.89 -1.68 -29.96
CA ILE A 221 8.44 -1.83 -29.98
C ILE A 221 7.81 -0.52 -30.47
N SER A 222 6.93 -0.60 -31.48
CA SER A 222 6.20 0.57 -31.96
C SER A 222 4.90 0.78 -31.18
N GLY A 223 4.53 2.06 -31.02
CA GLY A 223 3.32 2.47 -30.33
C GLY A 223 3.53 3.75 -29.53
N GLU A 224 2.42 4.42 -29.23
CA GLU A 224 2.40 5.58 -28.35
C GLU A 224 2.16 5.15 -26.90
N VAL A 225 2.78 5.83 -25.94
CA VAL A 225 2.75 5.46 -24.52
C VAL A 225 1.50 6.02 -23.87
N VAL A 226 0.64 5.15 -23.34
CA VAL A 226 -0.64 5.53 -22.72
C VAL A 226 -0.68 5.00 -21.28
N PRO A 227 -0.58 5.86 -20.26
CA PRO A 227 -0.63 5.44 -18.87
C PRO A 227 -2.07 5.21 -18.40
N ILE A 228 -2.26 4.20 -17.53
CA ILE A 228 -3.49 4.02 -16.76
C ILE A 228 -3.45 4.93 -15.52
N PRO A 229 -4.42 5.84 -15.32
CA PRO A 229 -4.41 6.71 -14.16
C PRO A 229 -4.77 6.00 -12.84
N ASP A 230 -4.19 6.38 -11.69
CA ASP A 230 -3.25 7.50 -11.49
C ASP A 230 -1.80 7.03 -11.23
N GLY A 231 -1.58 5.72 -11.04
CA GLY A 231 -0.32 5.15 -10.56
C GLY A 231 0.77 4.93 -11.61
N ALA A 232 0.40 4.79 -12.89
CA ALA A 232 1.33 4.40 -13.94
C ALA A 232 2.08 5.58 -14.62
N PHE A 233 1.77 6.83 -14.25
CA PHE A 233 2.25 8.00 -14.99
C PHE A 233 3.77 8.16 -14.90
N ASP A 234 4.35 7.96 -13.71
CA ASP A 234 5.80 8.11 -13.50
C ASP A 234 6.57 7.02 -14.30
N PHE A 235 6.08 5.77 -14.29
CA PHE A 235 6.63 4.68 -15.11
C PHE A 235 6.53 4.98 -16.61
N ALA A 236 5.39 5.51 -17.06
CA ALA A 236 5.18 5.86 -18.46
C ALA A 236 6.12 6.97 -18.94
N ASN A 237 6.41 7.97 -18.09
CA ASN A 237 7.36 9.03 -18.41
C ASN A 237 8.76 8.48 -18.67
N GLY A 238 9.30 7.69 -17.74
CA GLY A 238 10.63 7.09 -17.91
C GLY A 238 10.70 6.16 -19.13
N LEU A 239 9.64 5.36 -19.35
CA LEU A 239 9.54 4.50 -20.53
C LEU A 239 9.57 5.31 -21.82
N ALA A 240 8.73 6.34 -21.91
CA ALA A 240 8.58 7.19 -23.09
C ALA A 240 9.88 7.93 -23.43
N GLN A 241 10.61 8.39 -22.42
CA GLN A 241 11.92 9.02 -22.58
C GLN A 241 12.92 8.08 -23.25
N VAL A 242 12.98 6.81 -22.83
CA VAL A 242 13.93 5.83 -23.38
C VAL A 242 13.61 5.45 -24.82
N ILE A 243 12.33 5.33 -25.18
CA ILE A 243 11.91 4.92 -26.53
C ILE A 243 11.65 6.10 -27.48
N GLY A 244 11.83 7.34 -27.02
CA GLY A 244 11.64 8.56 -27.82
C GLY A 244 10.19 8.81 -28.24
N ARG A 245 9.23 8.57 -27.33
CA ARG A 245 7.78 8.75 -27.57
C ARG A 245 7.19 9.78 -26.61
N ALA A 246 5.99 10.26 -26.93
CA ALA A 246 5.22 11.12 -26.03
C ALA A 246 4.32 10.26 -25.13
N VAL A 247 4.10 10.72 -23.90
CA VAL A 247 3.05 10.18 -23.02
C VAL A 247 1.72 10.80 -23.42
N LEU A 248 0.75 9.96 -23.76
CA LEU A 248 -0.59 10.35 -24.19
C LEU A 248 -1.62 10.00 -23.10
N PRO A 249 -2.06 10.96 -22.26
CA PRO A 249 -3.04 10.73 -21.19
C PRO A 249 -4.48 10.67 -21.74
N ILE A 250 -4.73 9.75 -22.68
CA ILE A 250 -6.03 9.56 -23.34
C ILE A 250 -7.00 8.69 -22.54
N ILE A 251 -6.55 8.11 -21.42
CA ILE A 251 -7.42 7.42 -20.46
C ILE A 251 -7.66 8.37 -19.31
N LYS A 252 -8.94 8.67 -19.04
CA LYS A 252 -9.34 9.50 -17.91
C LYS A 252 -10.09 8.67 -16.89
N LYS A 253 -9.74 8.87 -15.63
CA LYS A 253 -10.45 8.28 -14.50
C LYS A 253 -11.66 9.15 -14.16
N ASN A 254 -12.84 8.55 -14.22
CA ASN A 254 -14.09 9.21 -13.85
C ASN A 254 -14.11 9.47 -12.35
N GLN A 255 -14.07 10.76 -11.97
CA GLN A 255 -14.08 11.18 -10.58
C GLN A 255 -15.48 11.11 -9.94
N PHE A 256 -16.52 11.05 -10.77
CA PHE A 256 -17.91 10.90 -10.35
C PHE A 256 -18.25 9.42 -10.25
N ARG A 257 -18.31 8.89 -9.02
CA ARG A 257 -18.97 7.60 -8.79
C ARG A 257 -20.44 7.78 -9.17
N THR A 258 -20.98 6.92 -10.02
CA THR A 258 -22.44 6.79 -10.08
C THR A 258 -22.93 6.49 -8.67
N PHE A 259 -23.88 7.27 -8.15
CA PHE A 259 -24.49 7.09 -6.81
C PHE A 259 -25.09 5.69 -6.59
N ILE A 260 -25.16 4.88 -7.65
CA ILE A 260 -25.59 3.49 -7.66
C ILE A 260 -24.39 2.58 -7.34
N GLU A 261 -24.43 1.90 -6.19
CA GLU A 261 -23.54 0.77 -5.92
C GLU A 261 -23.77 -0.32 -6.96
N ARG A 262 -22.79 -0.53 -7.83
CA ARG A 262 -22.84 -1.63 -8.81
C ARG A 262 -22.30 -2.89 -8.15
N THR A 263 -23.03 -3.99 -8.24
CA THR A 263 -22.61 -5.28 -7.66
C THR A 263 -21.51 -5.96 -8.48
N ASN A 264 -21.51 -5.76 -9.80
CA ASN A 264 -20.58 -6.42 -10.73
C ASN A 264 -19.26 -5.63 -10.91
N ARG A 265 -18.12 -6.31 -10.76
CA ARG A 265 -16.76 -5.78 -10.97
C ARG A 265 -16.56 -5.19 -12.37
N ALA A 266 -17.09 -5.85 -13.41
CA ALA A 266 -16.98 -5.37 -14.79
C ALA A 266 -17.68 -4.01 -14.98
N GLU A 267 -18.84 -3.83 -14.36
CA GLU A 267 -19.56 -2.55 -14.43
C GLU A 267 -18.89 -1.45 -13.62
N LYS A 268 -18.25 -1.79 -12.48
CA LYS A 268 -17.44 -0.84 -11.71
C LYS A 268 -16.27 -0.31 -12.54
N ILE A 269 -15.57 -1.20 -13.26
CA ILE A 269 -14.45 -0.82 -14.12
C ILE A 269 -14.94 0.06 -15.28
N LYS A 270 -16.04 -0.32 -15.94
CA LYS A 270 -16.65 0.46 -17.03
C LYS A 270 -17.05 1.88 -16.61
N ALA A 271 -17.52 2.03 -15.37
CA ALA A 271 -17.83 3.35 -14.82
C ALA A 271 -16.57 4.14 -14.42
N LYS A 272 -15.45 3.47 -14.16
CA LYS A 272 -14.22 4.07 -13.62
C LYS A 272 -13.37 4.79 -14.67
N TYR A 273 -13.37 4.32 -15.92
CA TYR A 273 -12.50 4.86 -16.96
C TYR A 273 -13.27 5.24 -18.21
N GLU A 274 -12.84 6.33 -18.84
CA GLU A 274 -13.27 6.77 -20.16
C GLU A 274 -12.03 7.01 -21.04
N VAL A 275 -12.19 6.79 -22.35
CA VAL A 275 -11.15 7.14 -23.34
C VAL A 275 -11.53 8.49 -23.95
N VAL A 276 -10.57 9.41 -23.99
CA VAL A 276 -10.74 10.79 -24.47
C VAL A 276 -9.74 11.07 -25.60
N GLY A 277 -10.19 11.83 -26.60
CA GLY A 277 -9.34 12.22 -27.72
C GLY A 277 -9.14 11.11 -28.76
N LYS A 278 -8.12 11.29 -29.61
CA LYS A 278 -7.81 10.37 -30.72
C LYS A 278 -6.97 9.19 -30.21
N VAL A 279 -7.44 7.98 -30.48
CA VAL A 279 -6.73 6.74 -30.13
C VAL A 279 -5.71 6.39 -31.22
N PRO A 280 -4.42 6.18 -30.88
CA PRO A 280 -3.41 5.69 -31.81
C PRO A 280 -3.70 4.26 -32.30
N ARG A 281 -3.15 3.89 -33.46
CA ARG A 281 -3.27 2.51 -33.98
C ARG A 281 -2.45 1.51 -33.17
N GLU A 282 -1.27 1.91 -32.71
CA GLU A 282 -0.39 1.07 -31.89
C GLU A 282 -0.18 1.77 -30.53
N ILE A 283 -0.44 1.04 -29.45
CA ILE A 283 -0.43 1.58 -28.08
C ILE A 283 0.45 0.71 -27.19
N ILE A 284 1.28 1.35 -26.39
CA ILE A 284 1.93 0.76 -25.22
C ILE A 284 1.13 1.22 -23.99
N LEU A 285 0.26 0.34 -23.50
CA LEU A 285 -0.59 0.60 -22.34
C LEU A 285 0.20 0.30 -21.06
N VAL A 286 0.47 1.34 -20.27
CA VAL A 286 1.31 1.24 -19.07
C VAL A 286 0.44 1.16 -17.81
N ASP A 287 0.67 0.14 -16.98
CA ASP A 287 0.07 0.01 -15.65
C ASP A 287 1.16 -0.16 -14.58
N ASP A 288 0.86 0.16 -13.32
CA ASP A 288 1.82 -0.06 -12.22
C ASP A 288 1.98 -1.55 -11.87
N SER A 289 0.89 -2.31 -11.92
CA SER A 289 0.87 -3.71 -11.50
C SER A 289 -0.27 -4.50 -12.15
N LEU A 290 -0.05 -5.80 -12.40
CA LEU A 290 -1.05 -6.69 -12.98
C LEU A 290 -1.42 -7.81 -12.01
N VAL A 291 -2.46 -7.59 -11.18
CA VAL A 291 -3.01 -8.61 -10.30
C VAL A 291 -4.10 -9.41 -11.01
N SER A 292 -5.32 -8.87 -11.16
CA SER A 292 -6.46 -9.60 -11.76
C SER A 292 -6.56 -9.48 -13.29
N GLY A 293 -5.85 -8.52 -13.89
CA GLY A 293 -5.95 -8.15 -15.30
C GLY A 293 -7.29 -7.58 -15.78
N SER A 294 -8.32 -7.54 -14.94
CA SER A 294 -9.65 -7.05 -15.34
C SER A 294 -9.67 -5.60 -15.86
N THR A 295 -8.89 -4.69 -15.25
CA THR A 295 -8.75 -3.31 -15.73
C THR A 295 -8.07 -3.26 -17.09
N VAL A 296 -6.92 -3.92 -17.23
CA VAL A 296 -6.14 -3.96 -18.48
C VAL A 296 -6.96 -4.60 -19.61
N ALA A 297 -7.60 -5.74 -19.37
CA ALA A 297 -8.44 -6.41 -20.37
C ALA A 297 -9.61 -5.51 -20.85
N TYR A 298 -10.26 -4.80 -19.91
CA TYR A 298 -11.31 -3.85 -20.25
C TYR A 298 -10.77 -2.68 -21.09
N LEU A 299 -9.67 -2.05 -20.66
CA LEU A 299 -9.09 -0.90 -21.35
C LEU A 299 -8.56 -1.27 -22.72
N THR A 300 -7.91 -2.43 -22.86
CA THR A 300 -7.49 -2.97 -24.16
C THR A 300 -8.69 -3.13 -25.11
N LYS A 301 -9.80 -3.71 -24.63
CA LYS A 301 -11.03 -3.83 -25.43
C LYS A 301 -11.57 -2.45 -25.82
N LEU A 302 -11.60 -1.51 -24.88
CA LEU A 302 -12.11 -0.16 -25.11
C LEU A 302 -11.25 0.59 -26.14
N LEU A 303 -9.92 0.51 -26.04
CA LEU A 303 -8.99 1.11 -26.99
C LEU A 303 -9.14 0.51 -28.39
N LYS A 304 -9.24 -0.83 -28.49
CA LYS A 304 -9.49 -1.51 -29.78
C LYS A 304 -10.83 -1.07 -30.41
N GLN A 305 -11.87 -0.88 -29.60
CA GLN A 305 -13.16 -0.33 -30.06
C GLN A 305 -13.06 1.11 -30.61
N HIS A 306 -12.05 1.86 -30.16
CA HIS A 306 -11.80 3.24 -30.61
C HIS A 306 -10.73 3.33 -31.72
N GLY A 307 -10.30 2.18 -32.29
CA GLY A 307 -9.43 2.14 -33.46
C GLY A 307 -7.98 1.75 -33.20
N ALA A 308 -7.62 1.32 -31.99
CA ALA A 308 -6.33 0.67 -31.76
C ALA A 308 -6.29 -0.69 -32.48
N GLU A 309 -5.25 -0.92 -33.28
CA GLU A 309 -4.98 -2.18 -33.98
C GLU A 309 -4.11 -3.10 -33.11
N ARG A 310 -3.07 -2.55 -32.46
CA ARG A 310 -2.17 -3.28 -31.55
C ARG A 310 -2.10 -2.61 -30.18
N VAL A 311 -2.20 -3.41 -29.13
CA VAL A 311 -2.04 -2.97 -27.74
C VAL A 311 -1.02 -3.87 -27.07
N THR A 312 0.14 -3.29 -26.75
CA THR A 312 1.21 -3.91 -25.95
C THR A 312 1.07 -3.44 -24.51
N ILE A 313 1.18 -4.35 -23.55
CA ILE A 313 1.10 -4.04 -22.11
C ILE A 313 2.50 -3.87 -21.55
N ALA A 314 2.72 -2.81 -20.78
CA ALA A 314 3.96 -2.56 -20.06
C ALA A 314 3.66 -2.37 -18.57
N ILE A 315 4.16 -3.27 -17.72
CA ILE A 315 3.83 -3.30 -16.29
C ILE A 315 5.05 -2.85 -15.48
N GLY A 316 4.86 -1.81 -14.67
CA GLY A 316 5.86 -1.24 -13.75
C GLY A 316 6.22 -2.13 -12.55
N SER A 317 5.79 -3.38 -12.51
CA SER A 317 6.07 -4.33 -11.44
C SER A 317 6.46 -5.71 -11.98
N PRO A 318 7.13 -6.53 -11.15
CA PRO A 318 7.23 -7.97 -11.33
C PRO A 318 5.92 -8.67 -11.66
N ARG A 319 6.02 -9.75 -12.42
CA ARG A 319 4.91 -10.62 -12.83
C ARG A 319 4.38 -11.42 -11.64
N ILE A 320 3.16 -11.11 -11.19
CA ILE A 320 2.52 -11.77 -10.04
C ILE A 320 1.91 -13.10 -10.47
N ILE A 321 2.44 -14.21 -9.96
CA ILE A 321 2.03 -15.57 -10.36
C ILE A 321 1.44 -16.41 -9.23
N SER A 322 1.51 -15.93 -7.99
CA SER A 322 1.04 -16.68 -6.81
C SER A 322 0.35 -15.76 -5.77
N PRO A 323 -0.56 -16.33 -4.96
CA PRO A 323 -1.19 -15.63 -3.85
C PRO A 323 -0.20 -14.96 -2.90
N CYS A 324 -0.52 -13.74 -2.45
CA CYS A 324 0.31 -13.07 -1.46
C CYS A 324 -0.06 -13.49 -0.04
N VAL A 325 0.85 -14.21 0.62
CA VAL A 325 0.74 -14.58 2.04
C VAL A 325 1.27 -13.48 2.99
N GLN A 326 1.72 -12.34 2.45
CA GLN A 326 2.28 -11.21 3.23
C GLN A 326 1.28 -10.05 3.44
N GLY A 327 0.00 -10.29 3.13
CA GLY A 327 -1.12 -9.40 3.47
C GLY A 327 -1.59 -8.44 2.37
N MET A 328 -1.23 -8.65 1.10
CA MET A 328 -1.64 -7.75 0.01
C MET A 328 -3.10 -7.97 -0.43
N GLY A 329 -3.77 -9.00 0.09
CA GLY A 329 -5.21 -9.22 -0.06
C GLY A 329 -5.63 -10.07 -1.26
N PHE A 330 -4.73 -10.41 -2.18
CA PHE A 330 -4.99 -11.39 -3.24
C PHE A 330 -4.52 -12.79 -2.82
N ILE A 331 -5.40 -13.53 -2.16
CA ILE A 331 -5.10 -14.87 -1.62
C ILE A 331 -5.62 -16.02 -2.48
N ASN A 332 -6.58 -15.76 -3.37
CA ASN A 332 -7.17 -16.78 -4.23
C ASN A 332 -6.43 -16.79 -5.57
N PRO A 333 -5.84 -17.93 -6.01
CA PRO A 333 -5.21 -18.04 -7.31
C PRO A 333 -6.12 -17.61 -8.48
N ASN A 334 -7.44 -17.82 -8.36
CA ASN A 334 -8.39 -17.45 -9.40
C ASN A 334 -8.55 -15.93 -9.57
N ASP A 335 -8.13 -15.13 -8.59
CA ASP A 335 -8.13 -13.66 -8.66
C ASP A 335 -6.86 -13.10 -9.32
N ILE A 336 -5.90 -13.97 -9.68
CA ILE A 336 -4.60 -13.61 -10.26
C ILE A 336 -4.59 -13.93 -11.75
N TYR A 337 -4.26 -12.95 -12.57
CA TYR A 337 -4.28 -13.00 -14.03
C TYR A 337 -3.43 -14.15 -14.58
N HIS A 338 -2.23 -14.35 -14.02
CA HIS A 338 -1.30 -15.36 -14.52
C HIS A 338 -1.61 -16.78 -14.02
N SER A 339 -2.38 -16.93 -12.94
CA SER A 339 -2.72 -18.23 -12.34
C SER A 339 -4.15 -18.68 -12.66
N SER A 340 -5.02 -17.75 -13.07
CA SER A 340 -6.44 -18.00 -13.30
C SER A 340 -6.73 -18.56 -14.69
N GLN A 341 -7.67 -19.50 -14.75
CA GLN A 341 -8.11 -20.14 -15.99
C GLN A 341 -9.17 -19.31 -16.75
N ASN A 342 -9.78 -18.31 -16.12
CA ASN A 342 -10.94 -17.58 -16.64
C ASN A 342 -10.60 -16.21 -17.25
N VAL A 343 -9.36 -16.04 -17.67
CA VAL A 343 -8.81 -14.73 -18.00
C VAL A 343 -8.90 -14.44 -19.50
N GLN A 344 -9.37 -13.25 -19.85
CA GLN A 344 -9.38 -12.78 -21.24
C GLN A 344 -8.02 -12.18 -21.61
N ARG A 345 -7.28 -12.89 -22.47
CA ARG A 345 -6.05 -12.37 -23.09
C ARG A 345 -6.42 -11.70 -24.41
N ASN A 346 -6.47 -10.37 -24.43
CA ASN A 346 -6.92 -9.60 -25.60
C ASN A 346 -5.93 -8.51 -26.07
N TRP A 347 -4.72 -8.51 -25.52
CA TRP A 347 -3.58 -7.71 -25.96
C TRP A 347 -2.56 -8.56 -26.70
N ASP A 348 -1.64 -7.90 -27.38
CA ASP A 348 -0.76 -8.49 -28.37
C ASP A 348 0.56 -8.95 -27.75
N ASP A 349 1.14 -8.14 -26.86
CA ASP A 349 2.37 -8.45 -26.11
C ASP A 349 2.29 -7.92 -24.67
N GLU A 350 3.12 -8.45 -23.78
CA GLU A 350 3.23 -7.98 -22.39
C GLU A 350 4.68 -7.99 -21.88
N PHE A 351 5.07 -6.91 -21.22
CA PHE A 351 6.40 -6.70 -20.67
C PHE A 351 6.28 -6.32 -19.19
N PHE A 352 7.21 -6.82 -18.38
CA PHE A 352 7.23 -6.60 -16.95
C PHE A 352 8.62 -6.16 -16.52
N LEU A 353 8.67 -5.38 -15.46
CA LEU A 353 9.90 -5.27 -14.67
C LEU A 353 10.14 -6.57 -13.92
N GLU A 354 11.38 -6.79 -13.52
CA GLU A 354 11.82 -7.89 -12.69
C GLU A 354 12.12 -7.39 -11.28
N VAL A 355 12.18 -8.32 -10.31
CA VAL A 355 12.54 -7.93 -8.93
C VAL A 355 13.96 -7.37 -8.87
N SER A 356 14.86 -7.81 -9.76
CA SER A 356 16.22 -7.27 -9.88
C SER A 356 16.21 -5.79 -10.27
N ASP A 357 15.28 -5.35 -11.11
CA ASP A 357 15.18 -3.93 -11.51
C ASP A 357 14.89 -3.04 -10.29
N TYR A 358 14.05 -3.52 -9.37
CA TYR A 358 13.80 -2.86 -8.08
C TYR A 358 15.02 -2.91 -7.16
N GLN A 359 15.75 -4.03 -7.14
CA GLN A 359 16.96 -4.16 -6.34
C GLN A 359 18.05 -3.18 -6.81
N ASP A 360 18.16 -2.97 -8.12
CA ASP A 360 19.08 -2.02 -8.73
C ASP A 360 18.70 -0.56 -8.43
N VAL A 361 17.43 -0.20 -8.49
CA VAL A 361 16.99 1.18 -8.21
C VAL A 361 17.10 1.53 -6.72
N PHE A 362 16.69 0.62 -5.83
CA PHE A 362 16.64 0.90 -4.39
C PHE A 362 17.86 0.39 -3.61
N GLN A 363 18.79 -0.30 -4.26
CA GLN A 363 20.02 -0.84 -3.65
C GLN A 363 19.74 -1.71 -2.42
N THR A 364 18.65 -2.50 -2.46
CA THR A 364 18.23 -3.39 -1.37
C THR A 364 17.47 -4.60 -1.91
N ARG A 365 17.19 -5.57 -1.04
CA ARG A 365 16.42 -6.77 -1.37
C ARG A 365 14.92 -6.56 -1.22
N PHE A 366 14.17 -7.19 -2.11
CA PHE A 366 12.71 -7.18 -2.16
C PHE A 366 12.13 -8.56 -1.92
N CYS A 367 10.92 -8.60 -1.36
CA CYS A 367 10.12 -9.80 -1.24
C CYS A 367 9.77 -10.35 -2.63
N ALA A 368 9.94 -11.66 -2.82
CA ALA A 368 9.65 -12.35 -4.08
C ALA A 368 8.51 -13.38 -3.97
N ASP A 369 7.88 -13.51 -2.80
CA ASP A 369 6.96 -14.62 -2.49
C ASP A 369 5.75 -14.73 -3.45
N CYS A 370 5.32 -13.63 -4.09
CA CYS A 370 4.19 -13.65 -5.04
C CYS A 370 4.60 -13.75 -6.52
N ILE A 371 5.91 -13.87 -6.79
CA ILE A 371 6.49 -13.89 -8.15
C ILE A 371 7.40 -15.11 -8.39
N THR A 372 7.68 -15.88 -7.34
CA THR A 372 8.33 -17.19 -7.34
C THR A 372 7.35 -18.23 -6.86
#